data_AF-A0ABD1V446-F1
#
_entry.id   AF-A0ABD1V446-F1
#
_cell.length_a   1.000
_cell.length_b   1.000
_cell.length_c   1.000
_cell.angle_alpha   90.00
_cell.angle_beta   90.00
_cell.angle_gamma   90.00
#
_symmetry.space_group_name_H-M   'P 1'
#
loop_
_entity.id
_entity.type
_entity.pdbx_description
1 polymer ?
#
loop_
_entity_poly.entity_id
_entity_poly.type
_entity_poly.pdbx_seq_one_letter_code
_entity_poly.pdbx_strand_id
1 'polypeptide(L)'
;MDISNVGFSTIERKSKSKKADGLPSKNLMAERRRRKRLNDRLSMLRSIVPKISKMDRTSILGDTIDYMKELLDKINKLREEEIDENMDLTGNLKEINPSDDQLLVRNPSKFDVERKNQDTRIEICCASKAWIVIIDTQHTRSIRPRY
;
A
#
# COMPACT_ATOMS: atom_id res chain seq x y z
N MET A 1 -53.79 32.43 10.68
CA MET A 1 -53.83 31.06 10.14
C MET A 1 -52.68 30.92 9.18
N ASP A 2 -51.72 30.11 9.57
CA ASP A 2 -50.59 29.67 8.78
C ASP A 2 -51.04 28.96 7.48
N ILE A 3 -50.20 29.01 6.45
CA ILE A 3 -49.61 27.84 5.80
C ILE A 3 -48.38 28.32 5.02
N SER A 4 -47.22 27.89 5.50
CA SER A 4 -45.93 27.88 4.82
C SER A 4 -45.96 26.95 3.61
N ASN A 5 -45.33 27.35 2.48
CA ASN A 5 -44.81 26.37 1.53
C ASN A 5 -43.45 26.84 0.96
N VAL A 6 -42.46 25.97 1.15
CA VAL A 6 -41.04 26.15 0.83
C VAL A 6 -40.79 25.71 -0.61
N GLY A 7 -40.45 26.64 -1.49
CA GLY A 7 -39.96 26.35 -2.83
C GLY A 7 -38.44 26.39 -2.90
N PHE A 8 -37.76 25.30 -2.53
CA PHE A 8 -36.33 25.13 -2.76
C PHE A 8 -36.12 24.78 -4.24
N SER A 9 -35.80 25.78 -5.08
CA SER A 9 -35.41 25.53 -6.47
C SER A 9 -34.00 24.95 -6.50
N THR A 10 -33.92 23.64 -6.76
CA THR A 10 -32.70 22.93 -7.12
C THR A 10 -32.15 23.55 -8.42
N ILE A 11 -31.28 24.54 -8.30
CA ILE A 11 -30.49 25.01 -9.44
C ILE A 11 -29.45 23.93 -9.73
N GLU A 12 -29.72 23.20 -10.81
CA GLU A 12 -28.79 22.33 -11.52
C GLU A 12 -27.41 22.98 -11.60
N ARG A 13 -26.42 22.40 -10.91
CA ARG A 13 -25.03 22.77 -11.11
C ARG A 13 -24.56 22.16 -12.42
N LYS A 14 -24.88 22.86 -13.50
CA LYS A 14 -24.34 22.71 -14.85
C LYS A 14 -22.82 22.49 -14.77
N SER A 15 -22.40 21.30 -15.17
CA SER A 15 -21.02 20.88 -15.36
C SER A 15 -20.34 21.78 -16.40
N LYS A 16 -19.89 22.96 -15.98
CA LYS A 16 -19.02 23.81 -16.78
C LYS A 16 -17.60 23.28 -16.65
N SER A 17 -17.23 22.40 -17.58
CA SER A 17 -15.86 22.00 -17.91
C SER A 17 -15.03 23.23 -18.28
N LYS A 18 -14.63 24.01 -17.28
CA LYS A 18 -13.50 24.93 -17.42
C LYS A 18 -12.25 24.08 -17.32
N LYS A 19 -11.66 23.75 -18.47
CA LYS A 19 -10.27 23.30 -18.53
C LYS A 19 -9.41 24.40 -17.92
N ALA A 20 -9.05 24.24 -16.65
CA ALA A 20 -8.05 25.06 -16.00
C ALA A 20 -6.69 24.49 -16.41
N ASP A 21 -6.21 24.91 -17.59
CA ASP A 21 -4.83 24.69 -17.99
C ASP A 21 -3.94 25.33 -16.92
N GLY A 22 -3.25 24.48 -16.15
CA GLY A 22 -2.25 24.90 -15.18
C GLY A 22 -2.47 24.45 -13.73
N LEU A 23 -3.69 24.06 -13.32
CA LEU A 23 -3.89 23.58 -11.95
C LEU A 23 -3.79 22.04 -11.87
N PRO A 24 -2.73 21.49 -11.25
CA PRO A 24 -2.57 20.06 -11.12
C PRO A 24 -3.75 19.46 -10.34
N SER A 25 -4.32 18.37 -10.86
CA SER A 25 -5.46 17.72 -10.25
C SER A 25 -5.14 17.23 -8.83
N LYS A 26 -6.16 17.17 -7.97
CA LYS A 26 -6.01 16.64 -6.59
C LYS A 26 -5.39 15.23 -6.59
N ASN A 27 -5.74 14.40 -7.57
CA ASN A 27 -5.19 13.06 -7.74
C ASN A 27 -3.69 13.11 -8.12
N LEU A 28 -3.30 13.98 -9.06
CA LEU A 28 -1.89 14.17 -9.43
C LEU A 28 -1.03 14.61 -8.23
N MET A 29 -1.56 15.50 -7.38
CA MET A 29 -0.88 15.92 -6.16
C MET A 29 -0.76 14.80 -5.12
N ALA A 30 -1.79 13.98 -4.97
CA ALA A 30 -1.75 12.79 -4.11
C ALA A 30 -0.68 11.80 -4.59
N GLU A 31 -0.63 11.52 -5.89
CA GLU A 31 0.37 10.64 -6.52
C GLU A 31 1.79 11.15 -6.31
N ARG A 32 2.03 12.45 -6.55
CA ARG A 32 3.34 13.08 -6.34
C ARG A 32 3.80 12.93 -4.89
N ARG A 33 2.91 13.16 -3.92
CA ARG A 33 3.21 12.96 -2.49
C ARG A 33 3.53 11.49 -2.17
N ARG A 34 2.78 10.54 -2.74
CA ARG A 34 3.08 9.09 -2.56
C ARG A 34 4.48 8.76 -3.06
N ARG A 35 4.82 9.18 -4.28
CA ARG A 35 6.14 8.95 -4.88
C ARG A 35 7.27 9.60 -4.09
N LYS A 36 7.06 10.83 -3.59
CA LYS A 36 8.03 11.53 -2.73
C LYS A 36 8.35 10.70 -1.48
N ARG A 37 7.32 10.29 -0.73
CA ARG A 37 7.50 9.47 0.49
C ARG A 37 8.25 8.15 0.23
N LEU A 38 7.96 7.50 -0.90
CA LEU A 38 8.66 6.27 -1.27
C LEU A 38 10.15 6.53 -1.53
N ASN A 39 10.46 7.58 -2.29
CA ASN A 39 11.84 7.95 -2.59
C ASN A 39 12.60 8.43 -1.35
N ASP A 40 11.94 9.15 -0.43
CA ASP A 40 12.54 9.59 0.84
C ASP A 40 12.96 8.37 1.68
N ARG A 41 12.07 7.37 1.81
CA ARG A 41 12.39 6.12 2.53
C ARG A 41 13.50 5.32 1.86
N LEU A 42 13.51 5.26 0.53
CA LEU A 42 14.58 4.57 -0.21
C LEU A 42 15.95 5.28 -0.03
N SER A 43 15.95 6.61 0.03
CA SER A 43 17.17 7.40 0.27
C SER A 43 17.70 7.20 1.69
N MET A 44 16.81 7.11 2.68
CA MET A 44 17.16 6.77 4.05
C MET A 44 17.72 5.34 4.16
N LEU A 45 17.10 4.37 3.49
CA LEU A 45 17.63 3.01 3.41
C LEU A 45 19.05 3.02 2.85
N ARG A 46 19.30 3.88 1.85
CA ARG A 46 20.63 4.04 1.28
C ARG A 46 21.66 4.61 2.24
N SER A 47 21.28 5.48 3.16
CA SER A 47 22.25 6.04 4.13
C SER A 47 22.66 5.04 5.21
N ILE A 48 21.85 4.02 5.50
CA ILE A 48 22.14 3.05 6.57
C ILE A 48 22.89 1.80 6.08
N VAL A 49 22.81 1.47 4.79
CA VAL A 49 23.47 0.30 4.22
C VAL A 49 24.86 0.67 3.72
N PRO A 50 25.94 0.08 4.25
CA PRO A 50 27.30 0.46 3.90
C PRO A 50 27.75 -0.02 2.51
N LYS A 51 27.08 -1.03 1.92
CA LYS A 51 27.49 -1.70 0.68
C LYS A 51 26.55 -1.44 -0.50
N ILE A 52 26.27 -0.18 -0.82
CA ILE A 52 25.43 0.13 -1.99
C ILE A 52 26.28 0.20 -3.26
N SER A 53 26.12 -0.83 -4.10
CA SER A 53 26.82 -1.04 -5.36
C SER A 53 26.32 -0.10 -6.46
N LYS A 54 25.00 0.09 -6.54
CA LYS A 54 24.36 0.91 -7.58
C LYS A 54 23.20 1.73 -7.05
N MET A 55 22.87 2.80 -7.78
CA MET A 55 21.81 3.75 -7.39
C MET A 55 20.41 3.34 -7.86
N ASP A 56 20.29 2.27 -8.64
CA ASP A 56 18.99 1.78 -9.06
C ASP A 56 18.24 1.11 -7.90
N ARG A 57 16.90 1.19 -7.96
CA ARG A 57 16.04 0.74 -6.86
C ARG A 57 16.21 -0.75 -6.55
N THR A 58 16.44 -1.55 -7.58
CA THR A 58 16.61 -3.00 -7.47
C THR A 58 17.91 -3.36 -6.74
N SER A 59 19.02 -2.73 -7.12
CA SER A 59 20.29 -2.92 -6.42
C SER A 59 20.25 -2.41 -4.99
N ILE A 60 19.65 -1.25 -4.71
CA ILE A 60 19.52 -0.76 -3.32
C ILE A 60 18.82 -1.81 -2.43
N LEU A 61 17.73 -2.42 -2.93
CA LEU A 61 17.00 -3.44 -2.19
C LEU A 61 17.79 -4.75 -2.06
N GLY A 62 18.47 -5.18 -3.13
CA GLY A 62 19.33 -6.36 -3.13
C GLY A 62 20.48 -6.22 -2.12
N ASP A 63 21.21 -5.12 -2.19
CA ASP A 63 22.35 -4.82 -1.30
C ASP A 63 21.90 -4.73 0.16
N THR A 64 20.68 -4.23 0.42
CA THR A 64 20.09 -4.21 1.76
C THR A 64 19.85 -5.64 2.29
N ILE A 65 19.28 -6.51 1.45
CA ILE A 65 19.00 -7.90 1.82
C ILE A 65 20.31 -8.65 2.14
N ASP A 66 21.33 -8.46 1.31
CA ASP A 66 22.61 -9.12 1.51
C ASP A 66 23.31 -8.62 2.77
N TYR A 67 23.21 -7.31 3.07
CA TYR A 67 23.73 -6.77 4.33
C TYR A 67 22.99 -7.35 5.55
N MET A 68 21.67 -7.53 5.51
CA MET A 68 20.93 -8.17 6.60
C MET A 68 21.39 -9.61 6.83
N LYS A 69 21.61 -10.39 5.77
CA LYS A 69 22.14 -11.76 5.88
C LYS A 69 23.53 -11.78 6.52
N GLU A 70 24.42 -10.89 6.09
CA GLU A 70 25.75 -10.79 6.67
C GLU A 70 25.72 -10.46 8.17
N LEU A 71 24.80 -9.59 8.61
CA LEU A 71 24.63 -9.29 10.03
C LEU A 71 24.14 -10.50 10.82
N LEU A 72 23.18 -11.27 10.28
CA LEU A 72 22.70 -12.51 10.91
C LEU A 72 23.82 -13.55 11.02
N ASP A 73 24.62 -13.71 9.97
CA ASP A 73 25.76 -14.63 9.99
C ASP A 73 26.82 -14.22 11.02
N LYS A 74 27.07 -12.91 11.18
CA LYS A 74 27.97 -12.39 12.23
C LYS A 74 27.44 -12.69 13.63
N ILE A 75 26.14 -12.50 13.86
CA ILE A 75 25.52 -12.83 15.15
C ILE A 75 25.64 -14.32 15.44
N ASN A 76 25.40 -15.18 14.44
CA ASN A 76 25.49 -16.63 14.62
C ASN A 76 26.93 -17.07 14.92
N LYS A 77 27.92 -16.54 14.20
CA LYS A 77 29.34 -16.83 14.47
C LYS A 77 29.77 -16.43 15.88
N LEU A 78 29.39 -15.22 16.30
CA LEU A 78 29.69 -14.74 17.66
C LEU A 78 29.04 -15.63 18.72
N ARG A 79 27.80 -16.11 18.49
CA ARG A 79 27.15 -17.06 19.39
C ARG A 79 27.86 -18.42 19.42
N GLU A 80 28.35 -18.90 18.28
CA GLU A 80 29.06 -20.17 18.18
C GLU A 80 30.42 -20.10 18.89
N GLU A 81 31.15 -18.98 18.77
CA GLU A 81 32.37 -18.70 19.52
C GLU A 81 32.09 -18.61 21.04
N GLU A 82 30.98 -18.01 21.46
CA GLU A 82 30.57 -17.90 22.87
C GLU A 82 30.12 -19.26 23.47
N ILE A 83 29.67 -20.18 22.62
CA ILE A 83 29.26 -21.56 22.98
C ILE A 83 30.48 -22.48 23.10
N ASP A 84 31.52 -22.31 22.28
CA ASP A 84 32.76 -23.11 22.34
C ASP A 84 33.58 -22.81 23.62
N GLU A 85 33.39 -21.62 24.23
CA GLU A 85 33.96 -21.27 25.54
C GLU A 85 33.09 -21.67 26.74
N ASN A 86 31.80 -22.00 26.54
CA ASN A 86 30.85 -22.38 27.59
C ASN A 86 30.15 -23.71 27.28
N MET A 87 30.93 -24.80 27.21
CA MET A 87 30.39 -26.16 27.32
C MET A 87 29.96 -26.47 28.76
N ASP A 88 29.05 -25.71 29.35
CA ASP A 88 28.15 -26.18 30.41
C ASP A 88 27.05 -25.15 30.70
N LEU A 89 25.82 -25.63 30.77
CA LEU A 89 24.63 -24.96 31.30
C LEU A 89 23.85 -23.99 30.38
N THR A 90 22.60 -24.39 30.16
CA THR A 90 21.42 -23.61 29.77
C THR A 90 21.17 -23.42 28.28
N GLY A 91 20.71 -24.51 27.66
CA GLY A 91 19.81 -24.43 26.52
C GLY A 91 18.57 -23.60 26.88
N ASN A 92 18.32 -22.54 26.11
CA ASN A 92 17.03 -22.12 25.58
C ASN A 92 17.15 -20.70 25.00
N LEU A 93 17.46 -20.61 23.70
CA LEU A 93 16.88 -19.59 22.84
C LEU A 93 16.55 -20.22 21.48
N LYS A 94 15.62 -21.18 21.51
CA LYS A 94 14.83 -21.49 20.32
C LYS A 94 13.78 -20.39 20.17
N GLU A 95 13.49 -20.08 18.91
CA GLU A 95 12.41 -19.20 18.43
C GLU A 95 12.76 -17.71 18.32
N ILE A 96 13.39 -17.37 17.21
CA ILE A 96 12.87 -16.27 16.40
C ILE A 96 12.32 -16.89 15.12
N ASN A 97 11.06 -17.29 15.17
CA ASN A 97 10.29 -17.62 13.97
C ASN A 97 10.24 -16.34 13.11
N PRO A 98 10.73 -16.32 11.86
CA PRO A 98 10.69 -15.11 11.01
C PRO A 98 9.28 -14.78 10.48
N SER A 99 8.21 -15.28 11.12
CA SER A 99 6.91 -15.45 10.48
C SER A 99 5.77 -14.57 11.01
N ASP A 100 6.00 -13.66 11.96
CA ASP A 100 4.88 -12.86 12.50
C ASP A 100 5.21 -11.41 12.90
N ASP A 101 6.16 -10.76 12.24
CA ASP A 101 6.11 -9.30 12.15
C ASP A 101 5.06 -8.92 11.10
N GLN A 102 3.80 -9.08 11.49
CA GLN A 102 2.66 -8.44 10.86
C GLN A 102 2.76 -6.93 11.07
N LEU A 103 3.71 -6.29 10.39
CA LEU A 103 3.44 -4.98 9.84
C LEU A 103 2.16 -5.15 9.05
N LEU A 104 1.10 -4.48 9.49
CA LEU A 104 -0.16 -4.34 8.77
C LEU A 104 0.15 -3.77 7.38
N VAL A 105 0.54 -4.65 6.46
CA VAL A 105 0.41 -4.48 5.03
C VAL A 105 -1.09 -4.39 4.87
N ARG A 106 -1.58 -3.16 4.94
CA ARG A 106 -2.95 -2.82 4.59
C ARG A 106 -3.09 -3.31 3.16
N ASN A 107 -3.66 -4.51 3.04
CA ASN A 107 -3.81 -5.22 1.78
C ASN A 107 -4.37 -4.20 0.77
N PRO A 108 -3.70 -3.96 -0.38
CA PRO A 108 -4.32 -3.14 -1.41
C PRO A 108 -5.68 -3.75 -1.69
N SER A 109 -6.72 -2.91 -1.70
CA SER A 109 -8.10 -3.31 -1.97
C SER A 109 -8.13 -4.41 -3.04
N LYS A 110 -8.55 -5.62 -2.66
CA LYS A 110 -8.62 -6.74 -3.60
C LYS A 110 -9.67 -6.37 -4.63
N PHE A 111 -9.26 -6.23 -5.88
CA PHE A 111 -10.18 -5.96 -6.97
C PHE A 111 -10.22 -7.15 -7.91
N ASP A 112 -11.43 -7.50 -8.34
CA ASP A 112 -11.68 -8.54 -9.33
C ASP A 112 -12.39 -7.93 -10.53
N VAL A 113 -12.02 -8.39 -11.72
CA VAL A 113 -12.55 -7.88 -12.99
C VAL A 113 -13.11 -9.03 -13.80
N GLU A 114 -14.43 -9.12 -13.87
CA GLU A 114 -15.13 -10.11 -14.69
C GLU A 114 -15.70 -9.43 -15.93
N ARG A 115 -15.47 -10.00 -17.12
CA ARG A 115 -16.06 -9.53 -18.37
C ARG A 115 -17.06 -10.55 -18.88
N LYS A 116 -18.35 -10.20 -18.89
CA LYS A 116 -19.42 -11.05 -19.41
C LYS A 116 -20.18 -10.29 -20.50
N ASN A 117 -20.19 -10.83 -21.71
CA ASN A 117 -20.75 -10.21 -22.90
C ASN A 117 -20.16 -8.80 -23.15
N GLN A 118 -20.97 -7.74 -23.01
CA GLN A 118 -20.56 -6.33 -23.16
C GLN A 118 -20.31 -5.64 -21.80
N ASP A 119 -20.57 -6.31 -20.68
CA ASP A 119 -20.43 -5.75 -19.33
C ASP A 119 -19.05 -6.04 -18.73
N THR A 120 -18.46 -5.02 -18.11
CA THR A 120 -17.26 -5.15 -17.27
C THR A 120 -17.63 -4.92 -15.81
N ARG A 121 -17.55 -5.97 -15.00
CA ARG A 121 -17.82 -5.91 -13.55
C ARG A 121 -16.51 -5.72 -12.82
N ILE A 122 -16.43 -4.68 -11.99
CA ILE A 122 -15.28 -4.40 -11.14
C ILE A 122 -15.76 -4.46 -9.68
N GLU A 123 -15.39 -5.53 -8.99
CA GLU A 123 -15.62 -5.65 -7.56
C GLU A 123 -14.40 -5.10 -6.82
N ILE A 124 -14.60 -4.22 -5.83
CA ILE A 124 -13.51 -3.72 -4.99
C ILE A 124 -13.85 -3.97 -3.53
N CYS A 125 -13.11 -4.90 -2.94
CA CYS A 125 -13.19 -5.21 -1.52
C CYS A 125 -12.16 -4.40 -0.75
N CYS A 126 -12.65 -3.43 0.03
CA CYS A 126 -11.86 -2.78 1.07
C CYS A 126 -12.17 -3.42 2.42
N ALA A 127 -11.17 -3.54 3.30
CA ALA A 127 -11.25 -4.15 4.64
C ALA A 127 -12.31 -3.53 5.60
N SER A 128 -13.08 -2.54 5.16
CA SER A 128 -14.09 -1.85 5.97
C SER A 128 -15.40 -1.55 5.23
N LYS A 129 -15.58 -1.98 3.98
CA LYS A 129 -16.80 -1.90 3.15
C LYS A 129 -16.53 -2.51 1.76
N ALA A 130 -17.26 -3.56 1.39
CA ALA A 130 -17.27 -4.08 0.02
C ALA A 130 -18.19 -3.21 -0.85
N TRP A 131 -17.69 -2.74 -1.99
CA TRP A 131 -18.50 -2.05 -2.99
C TRP A 131 -18.30 -2.72 -4.34
N ILE A 132 -19.41 -2.93 -5.07
CA ILE A 132 -19.39 -3.52 -6.40
C ILE A 132 -19.79 -2.42 -7.39
N VAL A 133 -18.94 -2.15 -8.37
CA VAL A 133 -19.27 -1.25 -9.48
C VAL A 133 -19.37 -2.07 -10.75
N ILE A 134 -20.52 -1.99 -11.40
CA ILE A 134 -20.76 -2.62 -12.70
C ILE A 134 -20.72 -1.51 -13.75
N ILE A 135 -19.85 -1.68 -14.75
CA ILE A 135 -19.73 -0.79 -15.91
C ILE A 135 -20.22 -1.56 -17.13
N ASP A 136 -21.46 -1.31 -17.54
CA ASP A 136 -21.95 -1.70 -18.86
C ASP A 136 -21.54 -0.60 -19.86
N THR A 137 -21.21 -1.00 -21.09
CA THR A 137 -21.09 -0.11 -22.27
C THR A 137 -22.23 0.90 -22.42
N GLN A 138 -23.43 0.63 -21.88
CA GLN A 138 -24.59 1.52 -21.99
C GLN A 138 -24.90 2.33 -20.71
N HIS A 139 -24.42 1.94 -19.52
CA HIS A 139 -24.61 2.71 -18.28
C HIS A 139 -23.66 2.30 -17.15
N THR A 140 -23.17 3.27 -16.36
CA THR A 140 -22.48 3.00 -15.09
C THR A 140 -23.49 2.88 -13.95
N ARG A 141 -23.63 1.71 -13.31
CA ARG A 141 -24.45 1.56 -12.09
C ARG A 141 -23.60 1.05 -10.93
N SER A 142 -23.58 1.82 -9.84
CA SER A 142 -23.02 1.37 -8.56
C SER A 142 -24.13 0.67 -7.77
N ILE A 143 -23.89 -0.58 -7.36
CA ILE A 143 -24.86 -1.36 -6.58
C ILE A 143 -24.33 -1.46 -5.15
N ARG A 144 -25.13 -1.00 -4.17
CA ARG A 144 -24.86 -1.30 -2.76
C ARG A 144 -25.35 -2.71 -2.45
N PRO A 145 -24.56 -3.56 -1.79
CA PRO A 145 -25.08 -4.79 -1.20
C PRO A 145 -26.18 -4.40 -0.21
N ARG A 146 -27.38 -4.97 -0.38
CA ARG A 146 -28.38 -4.98 0.70
C ARG A 146 -27.99 -6.13 1.62
N TYR A 147 -27.67 -5.81 2.87
CA TYR A 147 -27.60 -6.79 3.95
C TYR A 147 -29.01 -7.08 4.44
#